data_AF-R9JJJ2-F1
#
_entry.id   AF-R9JJJ2-F1
#
_cell.length_a   1.000
_cell.length_b   1.000
_cell.length_c   1.000
_cell.angle_alpha   90.00
_cell.angle_beta   90.00
_cell.angle_gamma   90.00
#
_symmetry.space_group_name_H-M   'P 1'
#
loop_
_entity.id
_entity.type
_entity.pdbx_description
1 polymer ?
#
loop_
_entity_poly.entity_id
_entity_poly.type
_entity_poly.pdbx_seq_one_letter_code
_entity_poly.pdbx_strand_id
1 'polypeptide(L)'
;MFFEEKLEEIRMAIDQMNESERIVVWGTGRHTDELMKYTKLLLYPNVMFASRDHSDDLYFGRAITETSELDLNGIDSIVISSYKFQDEIEKEIRNKKFSGKIIKFYNTGSESEFYLMPHSDSKKGFYVQGDYASWEEAKKHADGYDNQVILDKVYRATLEVMNGKAKYERDSVVFYDTAYTYHLLTLIGVICSLKDTINVVDVGGALGSLYWQNKDFLDVYEGKNILWEIVEHPNYVKCGREKIQHEKINFWDDLSDIQRADIVIFSGVLQCIKDYEVMVKKAIKLRPKYILIDRTMFSVRSRIAIQYADETICTNAYPIKIFEETEILQLMEGYHLKVQFPSCVDGIFYVDRQRVDVKCMIFELE
;
A
#
# COMPACT_ATOMS: atom_id res chain seq x y z
N MET A 1 -3.18 -7.88 13.86
CA MET A 1 -2.40 -7.65 15.09
C MET A 1 -1.41 -6.54 14.76
N PHE A 2 -1.30 -5.53 15.62
CA PHE A 2 -0.32 -4.45 15.46
C PHE A 2 1.05 -4.84 16.03
N PHE A 3 2.09 -4.11 15.64
CA PHE A 3 3.46 -4.27 16.11
C PHE A 3 3.53 -4.28 17.64
N GLU A 4 2.87 -3.32 18.30
CA GLU A 4 2.88 -3.17 19.75
C GLU A 4 2.18 -4.34 20.44
N GLU A 5 1.04 -4.78 19.91
CA GLU A 5 0.31 -5.94 20.43
C GLU A 5 1.17 -7.21 20.31
N LYS A 6 1.76 -7.44 19.13
CA LYS A 6 2.60 -8.62 18.89
C LYS A 6 3.88 -8.57 19.71
N LEU A 7 4.49 -7.40 19.80
CA LEU A 7 5.70 -7.21 20.58
C LEU A 7 5.43 -7.47 22.06
N GLU A 8 4.26 -7.08 22.57
CA GLU A 8 3.87 -7.38 23.94
C GLU A 8 3.68 -8.90 24.14
N GLU A 9 3.05 -9.62 23.21
CA GLU A 9 2.99 -11.09 23.26
C GLU A 9 4.39 -11.72 23.32
N ILE A 10 5.31 -11.25 22.47
CA ILE A 10 6.70 -11.72 22.42
C ILE A 10 7.41 -11.43 23.75
N ARG A 11 7.25 -10.22 24.29
CA ARG A 11 7.84 -9.82 25.58
C ARG A 11 7.29 -10.64 26.73
N MET A 12 5.98 -10.88 26.77
CA MET A 12 5.35 -11.72 27.78
C MET A 12 5.87 -13.16 27.73
N ALA A 13 6.08 -13.71 26.53
CA ALA A 13 6.67 -15.05 26.37
C ALA A 13 8.12 -15.10 26.86
N ILE A 14 8.90 -14.03 26.65
CA ILE A 14 10.29 -13.95 27.10
C ILE A 14 10.40 -13.69 28.60
N ASP A 15 9.62 -12.77 29.15
CA ASP A 15 9.66 -12.38 30.57
C ASP A 15 9.15 -13.51 31.50
N GLN A 16 8.53 -14.57 30.96
CA GLN A 16 8.20 -15.81 31.68
C GLN A 16 9.41 -16.75 31.90
N MET A 17 10.53 -16.51 31.22
CA MET A 17 11.76 -17.29 31.42
C MET A 17 12.48 -16.84 32.69
N ASN A 18 13.05 -17.80 33.43
CA ASN A 18 13.85 -17.51 34.62
C ASN A 18 15.29 -17.09 34.24
N GLU A 19 15.85 -16.11 34.94
CA GLU A 19 17.22 -15.60 34.71
C GLU A 19 18.30 -16.69 34.78
N SER A 20 18.06 -17.78 35.52
CA SER A 20 18.99 -18.91 35.60
C SER A 20 18.91 -19.89 34.43
N GLU A 21 17.86 -19.82 33.59
CA GLU A 21 17.68 -20.73 32.46
C GLU A 21 18.85 -20.64 31.47
N ARG A 22 19.34 -21.79 31.01
CA ARG A 22 20.22 -21.90 29.85
C ARG A 22 19.37 -21.85 28.59
N ILE A 23 19.51 -20.76 27.84
CA ILE A 23 18.62 -20.43 26.72
C ILE A 23 19.40 -20.49 25.42
N VAL A 24 18.87 -21.21 24.42
CA VAL A 24 19.39 -21.16 23.04
C VAL A 24 18.45 -20.34 22.18
N VAL A 25 19.00 -19.36 21.47
CA VAL A 25 18.30 -18.63 20.41
C VAL A 25 18.68 -19.24 19.08
N TRP A 26 17.70 -19.87 18.44
CA TRP A 26 17.88 -20.58 17.18
C TRP A 26 17.62 -19.61 16.02
N GLY A 27 18.70 -19.10 15.43
CA GLY A 27 18.72 -18.16 14.31
C GLY A 27 19.60 -16.93 14.59
N THR A 28 20.28 -16.44 13.55
CA THR A 28 21.24 -15.31 13.62
C THR A 28 21.00 -14.27 12.50
N GLY A 29 19.77 -14.15 12.00
CA GLY A 29 19.42 -13.22 10.91
C GLY A 29 18.68 -11.97 11.39
N ARG A 30 18.16 -11.18 10.43
CA ARG A 30 17.41 -9.94 10.69
C ARG A 30 16.29 -10.10 11.73
N HIS A 31 15.57 -11.22 11.70
CA HIS A 31 14.53 -11.48 12.69
C HIS A 31 15.11 -11.55 14.12
N THR A 32 16.27 -12.20 14.29
CA THR A 32 16.97 -12.26 15.57
C THR A 32 17.46 -10.87 15.98
N ASP A 33 18.01 -10.07 15.06
CA ASP A 33 18.43 -8.69 15.36
C ASP A 33 17.27 -7.86 15.95
N GLU A 34 16.10 -7.91 15.32
CA GLU A 34 14.92 -7.19 15.79
C GLU A 34 14.41 -7.76 17.12
N LEU A 35 14.46 -9.08 17.31
CA LEU A 35 14.09 -9.70 18.59
C LEU A 35 14.99 -9.21 19.74
N MET A 36 16.31 -9.12 19.51
CA MET A 36 17.25 -8.60 20.51
C MET A 36 17.02 -7.13 20.83
N LYS A 37 16.68 -6.33 19.80
CA LYS A 37 16.43 -4.90 19.95
C LYS A 37 15.24 -4.60 20.86
N TYR A 38 14.17 -5.40 20.78
CA TYR A 38 12.91 -5.08 21.44
C TYR A 38 12.62 -5.90 22.70
N THR A 39 13.47 -6.86 23.06
CA THR A 39 13.26 -7.77 24.19
C THR A 39 14.44 -7.76 25.16
N LYS A 40 14.28 -8.38 26.33
CA LYS A 40 15.34 -8.50 27.33
C LYS A 40 16.25 -9.71 27.11
N LEU A 41 16.13 -10.43 25.99
CA LEU A 41 16.79 -11.72 25.79
C LEU A 41 18.32 -11.62 25.95
N LEU A 42 18.95 -10.54 25.47
CA LEU A 42 20.40 -10.32 25.65
C LEU A 42 20.83 -10.12 27.11
N LEU A 43 19.91 -9.74 28.00
CA LEU A 43 20.19 -9.51 29.42
C LEU A 43 20.28 -10.82 30.21
N TYR A 44 19.76 -11.93 29.67
CA TYR A 44 19.89 -13.23 30.30
C TYR A 44 21.36 -13.69 30.24
N PRO A 45 21.97 -14.07 31.38
CA PRO A 45 23.40 -14.39 31.45
C PRO A 45 23.75 -15.60 30.59
N ASN A 46 22.86 -16.61 30.56
CA ASN A 46 23.12 -17.91 29.94
C ASN A 46 22.48 -18.08 28.55
N VAL A 47 22.34 -17.00 27.78
CA VAL A 47 21.88 -17.04 26.37
C VAL A 47 23.01 -17.45 25.42
N MET A 48 22.69 -18.35 24.49
CA MET A 48 23.57 -18.81 23.42
C MET A 48 22.87 -18.70 22.07
N PHE A 49 23.64 -18.61 20.99
CA PHE A 49 23.09 -18.55 19.63
C PHE A 49 23.42 -19.82 18.86
N ALA A 50 22.44 -20.31 18.11
CA ALA A 50 22.64 -21.44 17.20
C ALA A 50 22.18 -21.08 15.78
N SER A 51 22.95 -21.50 14.77
CA SER A 51 22.66 -21.30 13.35
C SER A 51 22.90 -22.58 12.56
N ARG A 52 22.22 -22.72 11.41
CA ARG A 52 22.46 -23.85 10.48
C ARG A 52 23.79 -23.72 9.74
N ASP A 53 24.25 -22.49 9.55
CA ASP A 53 25.50 -22.19 8.87
C ASP A 53 26.59 -21.92 9.92
N HIS A 54 27.76 -22.57 9.79
CA HIS A 54 28.95 -22.21 10.57
C HIS A 54 29.34 -20.77 10.26
N SER A 55 29.59 -19.99 11.30
CA SER A 55 30.61 -18.96 11.20
C SER A 55 31.44 -18.96 12.47
N ASP A 56 32.76 -18.76 12.34
CA ASP A 56 33.63 -18.51 13.49
C ASP A 56 33.37 -17.12 14.12
N ASP A 57 32.23 -16.50 13.81
CA ASP A 57 31.89 -15.15 14.23
C ASP A 57 31.22 -15.12 15.60
N LEU A 58 31.39 -13.98 16.25
CA LEU A 58 30.62 -13.62 17.43
C LEU A 58 29.31 -12.95 17.00
N TYR A 59 28.20 -13.35 17.62
CA TYR A 59 26.90 -12.72 17.47
C TYR A 59 26.48 -12.10 18.79
N PHE A 60 26.30 -10.77 18.80
CA PHE A 60 26.17 -9.97 20.02
C PHE A 60 27.26 -10.28 21.08
N GLY A 61 28.49 -10.52 20.62
CA GLY A 61 29.64 -10.83 21.49
C GLY A 61 29.67 -12.24 22.06
N ARG A 62 28.79 -13.15 21.61
CA ARG A 62 28.73 -14.56 22.03
C ARG A 62 29.03 -15.48 20.85
N ALA A 63 29.66 -16.63 21.11
CA ALA A 63 29.94 -17.61 20.06
C ALA A 63 28.63 -18.21 19.51
N ILE A 64 28.60 -18.46 18.20
CA ILE A 64 27.53 -19.20 17.54
C ILE A 64 27.90 -20.68 17.54
N THR A 65 26.93 -21.55 17.85
CA THR A 65 27.07 -23.01 17.72
C THR A 65 26.31 -23.49 16.49
N GLU A 66 26.89 -24.39 15.70
CA GLU A 66 26.12 -25.03 14.64
C GLU A 66 24.97 -25.87 15.21
N THR A 67 23.80 -25.84 14.59
CA THR A 67 22.64 -26.59 15.08
C THR A 67 22.82 -28.10 14.96
N SER A 68 23.67 -28.56 14.03
CA SER A 68 24.14 -29.94 13.90
C SER A 68 24.89 -30.41 15.16
N GLU A 69 25.78 -29.56 15.69
CA GLU A 69 26.71 -29.83 16.80
C GLU A 69 26.15 -29.43 18.18
N LEU A 70 25.04 -28.69 18.22
CA LEU A 70 24.44 -28.21 19.45
C LEU A 70 24.05 -29.36 20.40
N ASP A 71 24.73 -29.43 21.55
CA ASP A 71 24.36 -30.31 22.67
C ASP A 71 23.20 -29.69 23.46
N LEU A 72 22.08 -30.42 23.52
CA LEU A 72 20.87 -29.99 24.19
C LEU A 72 20.83 -30.38 25.68
N ASN A 73 21.85 -31.10 26.18
CA ASN A 73 21.90 -31.48 27.59
C ASN A 73 22.03 -30.26 28.50
N GLY A 74 21.08 -30.13 29.42
CA GLY A 74 21.02 -29.02 30.36
C GLY A 74 20.67 -27.68 29.72
N ILE A 75 20.10 -27.66 28.51
CA ILE A 75 19.39 -26.49 27.98
C ILE A 75 17.97 -26.51 28.54
N ASP A 76 17.52 -25.38 29.10
CA ASP A 76 16.19 -25.27 29.70
C ASP A 76 15.16 -24.83 28.66
N SER A 77 15.54 -23.89 27.79
CA SER A 77 14.64 -23.24 26.83
C SER A 77 15.31 -23.00 25.49
N ILE A 78 14.54 -23.18 24.40
CA ILE A 78 14.94 -22.82 23.04
C ILE A 78 13.95 -21.82 22.47
N VAL A 79 14.45 -20.66 22.07
CA VAL A 79 13.70 -19.60 21.38
C VAL A 79 13.92 -19.75 19.88
N ILE A 80 12.84 -19.97 19.13
CA ILE A 80 12.91 -20.07 17.67
C ILE A 80 12.77 -18.68 17.06
N SER A 81 13.88 -18.14 16.54
CA SER A 81 13.94 -16.79 15.97
C SER A 81 13.81 -16.80 14.44
N SER A 82 12.69 -17.31 13.95
CA SER A 82 12.37 -17.33 12.52
C SER A 82 10.88 -17.42 12.32
N TYR A 83 10.27 -16.49 11.58
CA TYR A 83 8.87 -16.60 11.18
C TYR A 83 8.66 -17.75 10.17
N LYS A 84 9.40 -17.72 9.05
CA LYS A 84 9.20 -18.60 7.89
C LYS A 84 9.45 -20.08 8.19
N PHE A 85 10.47 -20.39 8.99
CA PHE A 85 10.94 -21.78 9.22
C PHE A 85 10.62 -22.33 10.62
N GLN A 86 9.79 -21.67 11.44
CA GLN A 86 9.65 -22.06 12.85
C GLN A 86 9.19 -23.50 13.06
N ASP A 87 8.25 -23.99 12.25
CA ASP A 87 7.69 -25.33 12.40
C ASP A 87 8.68 -26.41 11.96
N GLU A 88 9.48 -26.11 10.93
CA GLU A 88 10.58 -26.97 10.51
C GLU A 88 11.64 -27.07 11.62
N ILE A 89 12.02 -25.92 12.20
CA ILE A 89 12.98 -25.84 13.31
C ILE A 89 12.43 -26.55 14.55
N GLU A 90 11.15 -26.36 14.89
CA GLU A 90 10.54 -27.07 16.02
C GLU A 90 10.59 -28.59 15.82
N LYS A 91 10.28 -29.07 14.61
CA LYS A 91 10.37 -30.49 14.30
C LYS A 91 11.80 -31.01 14.45
N GLU A 92 12.78 -30.23 14.01
CA GLU A 92 14.21 -30.54 14.18
C GLU A 92 14.60 -30.66 15.67
N ILE A 93 14.20 -29.69 16.50
CA ILE A 93 14.41 -29.69 17.95
C ILE A 93 13.77 -30.92 18.60
N ARG A 94 12.52 -31.25 18.24
CA ARG A 94 11.81 -32.41 18.78
C ARG A 94 12.46 -33.73 18.37
N ASN A 95 13.00 -33.83 17.14
CA ASN A 95 13.73 -35.00 16.67
C ASN A 95 15.04 -35.23 17.47
N LYS A 96 15.66 -34.16 17.96
CA LYS A 96 16.80 -34.23 18.90
C LYS A 96 16.39 -34.61 20.33
N LYS A 97 15.12 -34.99 20.57
CA LYS A 97 14.56 -35.40 21.86
C LYS A 97 14.66 -34.35 22.97
N PHE A 98 14.63 -33.07 22.60
CA PHE A 98 14.59 -31.97 23.56
C PHE A 98 13.33 -32.03 24.42
N SER A 99 13.49 -31.96 25.75
CA SER A 99 12.40 -32.00 26.72
C SER A 99 12.12 -30.66 27.41
N GLY A 100 12.93 -29.62 27.13
CA GLY A 100 12.75 -28.29 27.69
C GLY A 100 11.66 -27.48 26.98
N LYS A 101 11.59 -26.18 27.29
CA LYS A 101 10.58 -25.28 26.72
C LYS A 101 10.96 -24.85 25.30
N ILE A 102 10.04 -24.95 24.36
CA ILE A 102 10.20 -24.41 23.00
C ILE A 102 9.32 -23.18 22.88
N ILE A 103 9.92 -22.02 22.65
CA ILE A 103 9.23 -20.74 22.51
C ILE A 103 9.17 -20.39 21.03
N LYS A 104 7.95 -20.29 20.52
CA LYS A 104 7.63 -19.80 19.18
C LYS A 104 6.76 -18.56 19.30
N PHE A 105 6.89 -17.66 18.34
CA PHE A 105 6.18 -16.39 18.38
C PHE A 105 4.99 -16.31 17.44
N TYR A 106 4.78 -17.25 16.52
CA TYR A 106 3.71 -17.11 15.51
C TYR A 106 2.86 -18.36 15.37
N ASN A 107 1.63 -18.15 14.91
CA ASN A 107 0.78 -19.23 14.40
C ASN A 107 0.90 -19.27 12.88
N THR A 108 1.19 -20.44 12.31
CA THR A 108 1.37 -20.56 10.85
C THR A 108 0.07 -20.26 10.09
N GLY A 109 0.17 -19.38 9.09
CA GLY A 109 -0.88 -19.16 8.08
C GLY A 109 -1.56 -17.78 8.06
N SER A 110 -1.32 -16.90 9.05
CA SER A 110 -2.05 -15.62 9.13
C SER A 110 -1.23 -14.41 9.63
N GLU A 111 0.06 -14.59 9.93
CA GLU A 111 0.93 -13.55 10.49
C GLU A 111 2.04 -13.14 9.50
N SER A 112 2.77 -12.07 9.80
CA SER A 112 4.04 -11.66 9.16
C SER A 112 5.10 -11.52 10.24
N GLU A 113 6.37 -11.31 9.90
CA GLU A 113 7.38 -10.93 10.89
C GLU A 113 6.91 -9.73 11.72
N PHE A 114 7.07 -9.81 13.05
CA PHE A 114 6.50 -8.81 13.96
C PHE A 114 6.98 -7.38 13.65
N TYR A 115 8.25 -7.21 13.29
CA TYR A 115 8.85 -5.91 12.97
C TYR A 115 8.42 -5.33 11.61
N LEU A 116 7.67 -6.09 10.81
CA LEU A 116 7.01 -5.62 9.59
C LEU A 116 5.52 -5.36 9.82
N MET A 117 5.01 -5.62 11.03
CA MET A 117 3.62 -5.33 11.37
C MET A 117 3.37 -3.82 11.46
N PRO A 118 2.15 -3.37 11.14
CA PRO A 118 1.74 -1.98 11.30
C PRO A 118 1.79 -1.55 12.77
N HIS A 119 2.06 -0.28 13.05
CA HIS A 119 2.01 0.28 14.41
C HIS A 119 0.58 0.69 14.80
N SER A 120 0.16 0.44 16.04
CA SER A 120 -1.16 0.84 16.57
C SER A 120 -1.27 2.35 16.74
N ASP A 121 -0.14 3.02 16.99
CA ASP A 121 -0.07 4.45 17.28
C ASP A 121 0.33 5.30 16.07
N SER A 122 0.36 4.75 14.85
CA SER A 122 0.65 5.53 13.65
C SER A 122 -0.56 6.38 13.22
N LYS A 123 -1.00 7.30 14.10
CA LYS A 123 -1.72 8.52 13.73
C LYS A 123 -0.77 9.62 13.25
N LYS A 124 0.48 9.26 12.92
CA LYS A 124 1.43 10.11 12.20
C LYS A 124 1.40 9.69 10.74
N GLY A 125 1.17 10.64 9.84
CA GLY A 125 0.95 10.34 8.43
C GLY A 125 -0.51 10.06 8.08
N PHE A 126 -0.74 9.59 6.86
CA PHE A 126 -2.05 9.17 6.38
C PHE A 126 -2.57 7.95 7.16
N TYR A 127 -3.78 8.03 7.72
CA TYR A 127 -4.42 6.89 8.36
C TYR A 127 -5.93 6.86 8.07
N VAL A 128 -6.54 5.69 8.25
CA VAL A 128 -7.97 5.47 8.01
C VAL A 128 -8.61 4.91 9.28
N GLN A 129 -9.77 5.44 9.66
CA GLN A 129 -10.53 4.94 10.81
C GLN A 129 -12.05 5.07 10.60
N GLY A 130 -12.80 4.24 11.32
CA GLY A 130 -14.25 4.31 11.40
C GLY A 130 -14.98 3.26 10.57
N ASP A 131 -16.27 3.15 10.88
CA ASP A 131 -17.24 2.24 10.27
C ASP A 131 -18.62 2.91 10.31
N TYR A 132 -18.81 3.86 9.41
CA TYR A 132 -19.99 4.71 9.37
C TYR A 132 -21.12 4.02 8.60
N ALA A 133 -22.37 4.18 9.05
CA ALA A 133 -23.53 3.56 8.41
C ALA A 133 -23.89 4.21 7.07
N SER A 134 -23.47 5.47 6.85
CA SER A 134 -23.71 6.19 5.60
C SER A 134 -22.65 7.24 5.31
N TRP A 135 -22.57 7.64 4.04
CA TRP A 135 -21.66 8.71 3.61
C TRP A 135 -21.99 10.05 4.30
N GLU A 136 -23.27 10.32 4.53
CA GLU A 136 -23.72 11.54 5.22
C GLU A 136 -23.37 11.54 6.70
N GLU A 137 -23.27 10.36 7.32
CA GLU A 137 -22.77 10.24 8.69
C GLU A 137 -21.27 10.50 8.76
N ALA A 138 -20.48 9.87 7.88
CA ALA A 138 -19.04 10.09 7.80
C ALA A 138 -18.69 11.57 7.53
N LYS A 139 -19.44 12.24 6.64
CA LYS A 139 -19.29 13.68 6.35
C LYS A 139 -19.47 14.59 7.56
N LYS A 140 -20.19 14.18 8.62
CA LYS A 140 -20.32 14.99 9.85
C LYS A 140 -19.02 15.03 10.66
N HIS A 141 -18.10 14.11 10.38
CA HIS A 141 -16.83 13.93 11.08
C HIS A 141 -15.62 14.16 10.18
N ALA A 142 -15.85 14.63 8.96
CA ALA A 142 -14.84 14.85 7.93
C ALA A 142 -15.04 16.19 7.24
N ASP A 143 -13.96 16.73 6.71
CA ASP A 143 -13.97 17.87 5.80
C ASP A 143 -14.37 17.41 4.38
N GLY A 144 -14.90 18.34 3.60
CA GLY A 144 -15.19 18.09 2.19
C GLY A 144 -13.94 18.25 1.31
N TYR A 145 -13.95 17.61 0.14
CA TYR A 145 -12.94 17.83 -0.90
C TYR A 145 -13.01 19.24 -1.54
N ASP A 146 -14.09 19.98 -1.30
CA ASP A 146 -14.32 21.32 -1.84
C ASP A 146 -13.68 22.42 -0.97
N ASN A 147 -12.35 22.45 -0.95
CA ASN A 147 -11.59 23.47 -0.23
C ASN A 147 -10.58 24.15 -1.15
N GLN A 148 -10.81 25.44 -1.41
CA GLN A 148 -9.96 26.28 -2.26
C GLN A 148 -8.48 26.27 -1.85
N VAL A 149 -8.19 26.12 -0.55
CA VAL A 149 -6.81 26.04 -0.04
C VAL A 149 -6.08 24.81 -0.56
N ILE A 150 -6.79 23.68 -0.75
CA ILE A 150 -6.21 22.47 -1.33
C ILE A 150 -5.88 22.71 -2.80
N LEU A 151 -6.82 23.27 -3.57
CA LEU A 151 -6.62 23.56 -4.98
C LEU A 151 -5.41 24.47 -5.20
N ASP A 152 -5.25 25.52 -4.37
CA ASP A 152 -4.09 26.41 -4.46
C ASP A 152 -2.76 25.70 -4.17
N LYS A 153 -2.75 24.74 -3.23
CA LYS A 153 -1.56 23.92 -2.94
C LYS A 153 -1.23 22.98 -4.10
N VAL A 154 -2.24 22.27 -4.62
CA VAL A 154 -2.10 21.38 -5.78
C VAL A 154 -1.57 22.18 -6.97
N TYR A 155 -2.19 23.32 -7.30
CA TYR A 155 -1.74 24.18 -8.40
C TYR A 155 -0.28 24.63 -8.26
N ARG A 156 0.16 25.04 -7.06
CA ARG A 156 1.57 25.40 -6.84
C ARG A 156 2.50 24.21 -7.05
N ALA A 157 2.15 23.03 -6.56
CA ALA A 157 2.94 21.82 -6.76
C ALA A 157 3.01 21.44 -8.26
N THR A 158 1.87 21.45 -8.96
CA THR A 158 1.80 21.19 -10.41
C THR A 158 2.66 22.19 -11.19
N LEU A 159 2.64 23.47 -10.80
CA LEU A 159 3.44 24.52 -11.43
C LEU A 159 4.95 24.29 -11.27
N GLU A 160 5.40 23.77 -10.12
CA GLU A 160 6.81 23.42 -9.93
C GLU A 160 7.24 22.27 -10.85
N VAL A 161 6.35 21.30 -11.10
CA VAL A 161 6.59 20.20 -12.06
C VAL A 161 6.63 20.72 -13.49
N MET A 162 5.63 21.53 -13.90
CA MET A 162 5.57 22.10 -15.25
C MET A 162 6.79 22.98 -15.57
N ASN A 163 7.34 23.67 -14.57
CA ASN A 163 8.55 24.48 -14.71
C ASN A 163 9.86 23.66 -14.61
N GLY A 164 9.78 22.33 -14.50
CA GLY A 164 10.93 21.43 -14.43
C GLY A 164 11.72 21.50 -13.12
N LYS A 165 11.15 22.11 -12.06
CA LYS A 165 11.81 22.21 -10.75
C LYS A 165 11.61 20.95 -9.90
N ALA A 166 10.50 20.25 -10.11
CA ALA A 166 10.21 18.93 -9.55
C ALA A 166 9.95 17.91 -10.68
N LYS A 167 10.08 16.63 -10.39
CA LYS A 167 9.81 15.54 -11.35
C LYS A 167 8.34 15.18 -11.45
N TYR A 168 7.66 15.16 -10.31
CA TYR A 168 6.21 14.99 -10.25
C TYR A 168 5.67 15.52 -8.93
N GLU A 169 4.35 15.57 -8.81
CA GLU A 169 3.68 15.83 -7.55
C GLU A 169 2.57 14.80 -7.32
N ARG A 170 2.27 14.57 -6.04
CA ARG A 170 1.15 13.73 -5.61
C ARG A 170 0.63 14.27 -4.29
N ASP A 171 -0.69 14.40 -4.19
CA ASP A 171 -1.36 14.94 -3.01
C ASP A 171 -0.78 16.31 -2.60
N SER A 172 -0.41 17.15 -3.59
CA SER A 172 0.29 18.45 -3.45
C SER A 172 1.73 18.42 -2.93
N VAL A 173 2.30 17.23 -2.72
CA VAL A 173 3.71 17.05 -2.35
C VAL A 173 4.55 16.89 -3.62
N VAL A 174 5.63 17.68 -3.73
CA VAL A 174 6.56 17.59 -4.86
C VAL A 174 7.67 16.56 -4.60
N PHE A 175 8.05 15.84 -5.66
CA PHE A 175 9.10 14.82 -5.63
C PHE A 175 10.17 15.15 -6.68
N TYR A 176 11.44 14.93 -6.32
CA TYR A 176 12.59 15.29 -7.16
C TYR A 176 13.22 14.10 -7.88
N ASP A 177 12.84 12.88 -7.49
CA ASP A 177 13.18 11.65 -8.20
C ASP A 177 11.98 11.21 -9.04
N THR A 178 12.25 10.60 -10.19
CA THR A 178 11.19 10.10 -11.07
C THR A 178 10.58 8.83 -10.48
N ALA A 179 9.25 8.77 -10.44
CA ALA A 179 8.51 7.54 -10.20
C ALA A 179 7.46 7.40 -11.30
N TYR A 180 7.59 6.40 -12.16
CA TYR A 180 6.67 6.21 -13.28
C TYR A 180 5.59 5.18 -12.97
N THR A 181 4.41 5.38 -13.57
CA THR A 181 3.28 4.47 -13.46
C THR A 181 3.38 3.41 -14.56
N TYR A 182 4.29 2.44 -14.38
CA TYR A 182 4.66 1.49 -15.45
C TYR A 182 3.50 0.67 -16.01
N HIS A 183 2.53 0.29 -15.18
CA HIS A 183 1.33 -0.42 -15.65
C HIS A 183 0.49 0.44 -16.60
N LEU A 184 0.28 1.73 -16.28
CA LEU A 184 -0.39 2.68 -17.15
C LEU A 184 0.40 2.88 -18.46
N LEU A 185 1.72 3.10 -18.37
CA LEU A 185 2.58 3.26 -19.55
C LEU A 185 2.55 2.03 -20.45
N THR A 186 2.44 0.83 -19.87
CA THR A 186 2.31 -0.43 -20.62
C THR A 186 0.98 -0.46 -21.40
N LEU A 187 -0.13 -0.09 -20.78
CA LEU A 187 -1.44 -0.02 -21.47
C LEU A 187 -1.40 1.00 -22.61
N ILE A 188 -0.84 2.18 -22.37
CA ILE A 188 -0.67 3.21 -23.41
C ILE A 188 0.18 2.67 -24.55
N GLY A 189 1.32 2.01 -24.27
CA GLY A 189 2.20 1.42 -25.28
C GLY A 189 1.50 0.36 -26.13
N VAL A 190 0.72 -0.53 -25.51
CA VAL A 190 -0.11 -1.53 -26.21
C VAL A 190 -1.13 -0.89 -27.15
N ILE A 191 -1.71 0.26 -26.78
CA ILE A 191 -2.66 0.96 -27.67
C ILE A 191 -1.92 1.72 -28.76
N CYS A 192 -0.78 2.33 -28.44
CA CYS A 192 0.08 3.00 -29.41
C CYS A 192 0.56 2.03 -30.51
N SER A 193 0.76 0.75 -30.23
CA SER A 193 1.12 -0.24 -31.26
C SER A 193 -0.03 -0.56 -32.22
N LEU A 194 -1.27 -0.17 -31.90
CA LEU A 194 -2.47 -0.50 -32.68
C LEU A 194 -3.04 0.70 -33.43
N LYS A 195 -2.75 1.93 -32.99
CA LYS A 195 -3.28 3.16 -33.58
C LYS A 195 -2.45 4.39 -33.21
N ASP A 196 -2.75 5.51 -33.86
CA ASP A 196 -1.97 6.74 -33.72
C ASP A 196 -2.55 7.73 -32.72
N THR A 197 -3.88 7.75 -32.51
CA THR A 197 -4.53 8.62 -31.52
C THR A 197 -5.06 7.80 -30.35
N ILE A 198 -4.68 8.18 -29.14
CA ILE A 198 -5.01 7.50 -27.88
C ILE A 198 -5.67 8.51 -26.95
N ASN A 199 -6.87 8.21 -26.49
CA ASN A 199 -7.63 9.04 -25.55
C ASN A 199 -7.56 8.37 -24.18
N VAL A 200 -6.89 9.03 -23.24
CA VAL A 200 -6.79 8.59 -21.85
C VAL A 200 -7.69 9.48 -21.02
N VAL A 201 -8.68 8.89 -20.37
CA VAL A 201 -9.58 9.61 -19.45
C VAL A 201 -9.12 9.35 -18.03
N ASP A 202 -8.89 10.42 -17.28
CA ASP A 202 -8.37 10.40 -15.91
C ASP A 202 -9.39 11.00 -14.95
N VAL A 203 -10.14 10.13 -14.27
CA VAL A 203 -11.17 10.55 -13.32
C VAL A 203 -10.51 10.91 -12.01
N GLY A 204 -10.78 12.12 -11.51
CA GLY A 204 -10.10 12.67 -10.34
C GLY A 204 -8.62 12.97 -10.59
N GLY A 205 -8.23 13.24 -11.84
CA GLY A 205 -6.84 13.51 -12.22
C GLY A 205 -6.25 14.84 -11.70
N ALA A 206 -6.98 15.56 -10.83
CA ALA A 206 -6.63 16.87 -10.30
C ALA A 206 -6.24 17.86 -11.41
N LEU A 207 -5.01 18.38 -11.40
CA LEU A 207 -4.46 19.26 -12.46
C LEU A 207 -3.52 18.52 -13.42
N GLY A 208 -3.70 17.20 -13.55
CA GLY A 208 -2.97 16.33 -14.45
C GLY A 208 -1.79 15.61 -13.80
N SER A 209 -1.88 15.27 -12.51
CA SER A 209 -0.76 14.70 -11.75
C SER A 209 -0.15 13.47 -12.45
N LEU A 210 -0.97 12.51 -12.88
CA LEU A 210 -0.52 11.33 -13.62
C LEU A 210 0.05 11.66 -15.00
N TYR A 211 -0.51 12.63 -15.70
CA TYR A 211 0.00 13.11 -16.99
C TYR A 211 1.42 13.67 -16.82
N TRP A 212 1.61 14.62 -15.90
CA TRP A 212 2.91 15.26 -15.66
C TRP A 212 3.94 14.27 -15.13
N GLN A 213 3.55 13.38 -14.22
CA GLN A 213 4.41 12.33 -13.68
C GLN A 213 5.01 11.42 -14.76
N ASN A 214 4.25 11.17 -15.83
CA ASN A 214 4.65 10.26 -16.89
C ASN A 214 5.04 10.97 -18.19
N LYS A 215 5.05 12.31 -18.21
CA LYS A 215 5.21 13.13 -19.42
C LYS A 215 6.46 12.78 -20.23
N ASP A 216 7.59 12.57 -19.54
CA ASP A 216 8.85 12.20 -20.19
C ASP A 216 8.71 10.94 -21.07
N PHE A 217 7.94 9.95 -20.63
CA PHE A 217 7.66 8.74 -21.43
C PHE A 217 6.59 8.97 -22.49
N LEU A 218 5.58 9.79 -22.20
CA LEU A 218 4.52 10.10 -23.17
C LEU A 218 5.07 10.83 -24.39
N ASP A 219 6.11 11.67 -24.22
CA ASP A 219 6.74 12.40 -25.31
C ASP A 219 7.71 11.54 -26.17
N VAL A 220 8.06 10.32 -25.73
CA VAL A 220 8.90 9.37 -26.52
C VAL A 220 8.12 8.76 -27.68
N TYR A 221 6.79 8.69 -27.60
CA TYR A 221 5.95 8.08 -28.64
C TYR A 221 5.81 8.99 -29.87
N GLU A 222 6.89 9.10 -30.65
CA GLU A 222 6.94 9.91 -31.87
C GLU A 222 5.84 9.50 -32.87
N GLY A 223 5.14 10.49 -33.43
CA GLY A 223 4.02 10.27 -34.34
C GLY A 223 2.71 9.81 -33.68
N LYS A 224 2.68 9.64 -32.35
CA LYS A 224 1.45 9.34 -31.61
C LYS A 224 0.84 10.61 -31.02
N ASN A 225 -0.49 10.68 -31.07
CA ASN A 225 -1.29 11.72 -30.46
C ASN A 225 -1.98 11.17 -29.21
N ILE A 226 -1.36 11.39 -28.05
CA ILE A 226 -1.90 10.99 -26.75
C ILE A 226 -2.67 12.19 -26.17
N LEU A 227 -3.99 12.08 -26.15
CA LEU A 227 -4.92 13.06 -25.60
C LEU A 227 -5.31 12.64 -24.20
N TRP A 228 -5.14 13.54 -23.23
CA TRP A 228 -5.43 13.33 -21.83
C TRP A 228 -6.66 14.15 -21.43
N GLU A 229 -7.71 13.47 -21.00
CA GLU A 229 -9.01 14.05 -20.69
C GLU A 229 -9.27 13.91 -19.18
N ILE A 230 -9.15 15.00 -18.43
CA ILE A 230 -9.31 15.01 -16.97
C ILE A 230 -10.76 15.26 -16.63
N VAL A 231 -11.33 14.42 -15.77
CA VAL A 231 -12.68 14.63 -15.20
C VAL A 231 -12.55 15.00 -13.73
N GLU A 232 -13.00 16.19 -13.36
CA GLU A 232 -12.87 16.73 -12.00
C GLU A 232 -14.10 17.61 -11.64
N HIS A 233 -14.22 17.98 -10.37
CA HIS A 233 -15.11 18.99 -9.86
C HIS A 233 -14.91 20.38 -10.52
N PRO A 234 -15.97 21.21 -10.55
CA PRO A 234 -15.97 22.45 -11.33
C PRO A 234 -14.86 23.46 -11.01
N ASN A 235 -14.39 23.52 -9.77
CA ASN A 235 -13.30 24.41 -9.34
C ASN A 235 -11.94 23.99 -9.93
N TYR A 236 -11.61 22.69 -9.92
CA TYR A 236 -10.43 22.15 -10.60
C TYR A 236 -10.56 22.27 -12.11
N VAL A 237 -11.73 21.98 -12.69
CA VAL A 237 -11.96 22.12 -14.13
C VAL A 237 -11.75 23.57 -14.57
N LYS A 238 -12.30 24.53 -13.84
CA LYS A 238 -12.07 25.96 -14.11
C LYS A 238 -10.58 26.31 -14.05
N CYS A 239 -9.88 25.90 -12.98
CA CYS A 239 -8.45 26.15 -12.82
C CYS A 239 -7.64 25.51 -13.96
N GLY A 240 -7.91 24.25 -14.26
CA GLY A 240 -7.29 23.48 -15.33
C GLY A 240 -7.46 24.15 -16.69
N ARG A 241 -8.69 24.52 -17.06
CA ARG A 241 -8.99 25.25 -18.31
C ARG A 241 -8.26 26.59 -18.41
N GLU A 242 -8.16 27.33 -17.30
CA GLU A 242 -7.53 28.66 -17.29
C GLU A 242 -6.00 28.63 -17.25
N LYS A 243 -5.39 27.60 -16.62
CA LYS A 243 -3.97 27.62 -16.24
C LYS A 243 -3.13 26.47 -16.79
N ILE A 244 -3.73 25.32 -17.11
CA ILE A 244 -3.01 24.07 -17.39
C ILE A 244 -3.31 23.56 -18.80
N GLN A 245 -4.55 23.70 -19.26
CA GLN A 245 -5.05 23.13 -20.50
C GLN A 245 -4.23 23.58 -21.72
N HIS A 246 -3.92 22.61 -22.57
CA HIS A 246 -3.29 22.81 -23.88
C HIS A 246 -3.67 21.65 -24.81
N GLU A 247 -3.09 21.59 -26.00
CA GLU A 247 -3.45 20.65 -27.08
C GLU A 247 -3.49 19.14 -26.72
N LYS A 248 -2.83 18.70 -25.64
CA LYS A 248 -2.79 17.29 -25.21
C LYS A 248 -3.51 17.02 -23.89
N ILE A 249 -3.97 18.04 -23.17
CA ILE A 249 -4.57 17.90 -21.83
C ILE A 249 -5.81 18.80 -21.73
N ASN A 250 -6.97 18.21 -21.54
CA ASN A 250 -8.27 18.87 -21.49
C ASN A 250 -8.99 18.56 -20.18
N PHE A 251 -9.92 19.44 -19.78
CA PHE A 251 -10.65 19.31 -18.51
C PHE A 251 -12.17 19.31 -18.71
N TRP A 252 -12.85 18.42 -17.99
CA TRP A 252 -14.27 18.14 -18.10
C TRP A 252 -14.93 18.01 -16.73
N ASP A 253 -16.16 18.51 -16.64
CA ASP A 253 -16.98 18.42 -15.45
C ASP A 253 -17.64 17.03 -15.31
N ASP A 254 -17.89 16.33 -16.42
CA ASP A 254 -18.55 15.02 -16.44
C ASP A 254 -17.98 14.11 -17.54
N LEU A 255 -17.88 12.80 -17.24
CA LEU A 255 -17.52 11.77 -18.22
C LEU A 255 -18.43 11.74 -19.45
N SER A 256 -19.69 12.16 -19.30
CA SER A 256 -20.69 12.10 -20.37
C SER A 256 -20.39 13.05 -21.53
N ASP A 257 -19.56 14.07 -21.30
CA ASP A 257 -19.15 15.05 -22.32
C ASP A 257 -17.97 14.56 -23.17
N ILE A 258 -17.35 13.44 -22.77
CA ILE A 258 -16.24 12.83 -23.50
C ILE A 258 -16.78 11.84 -24.53
N GLN A 259 -16.35 11.98 -25.79
CA GLN A 259 -16.88 11.16 -26.89
C GLN A 259 -16.23 9.78 -27.01
N ARG A 260 -14.96 9.66 -26.65
CA ARG A 260 -14.17 8.46 -26.85
C ARG A 260 -13.12 8.32 -25.76
N ALA A 261 -12.98 7.11 -25.24
CA ALA A 261 -11.89 6.72 -24.37
C ALA A 261 -11.27 5.44 -24.90
N ASP A 262 -9.97 5.29 -24.73
CA ASP A 262 -9.25 4.04 -24.96
C ASP A 262 -8.79 3.43 -23.64
N ILE A 263 -8.51 4.29 -22.66
CA ILE A 263 -8.26 3.95 -21.27
C ILE A 263 -9.10 4.89 -20.41
N VAL A 264 -9.79 4.35 -19.41
CA VAL A 264 -10.35 5.15 -18.29
C VAL A 264 -9.62 4.78 -17.01
N ILE A 265 -9.18 5.78 -16.25
CA ILE A 265 -8.38 5.62 -15.04
C ILE A 265 -9.19 6.10 -13.83
N PHE A 266 -9.15 5.31 -12.77
CA PHE A 266 -9.57 5.68 -11.43
C PHE A 266 -8.40 5.45 -10.47
N SER A 267 -7.50 6.43 -10.31
CA SER A 267 -6.32 6.28 -9.44
C SER A 267 -6.54 6.98 -8.11
N GLY A 268 -6.85 6.21 -7.06
CA GLY A 268 -7.11 6.73 -5.71
C GLY A 268 -8.40 7.55 -5.57
N VAL A 269 -9.15 7.78 -6.65
CA VAL A 269 -10.40 8.56 -6.63
C VAL A 269 -11.63 7.70 -6.29
N LEU A 270 -11.64 6.41 -6.65
CA LEU A 270 -12.88 5.63 -6.65
C LEU A 270 -13.49 5.53 -5.25
N GLN A 271 -12.63 5.35 -4.24
CA GLN A 271 -13.03 5.35 -2.83
C GLN A 271 -13.57 6.69 -2.33
N CYS A 272 -13.37 7.79 -3.05
CA CYS A 272 -13.77 9.14 -2.66
C CYS A 272 -15.12 9.55 -3.27
N ILE A 273 -15.68 8.74 -4.19
CA ILE A 273 -16.92 9.05 -4.90
C ILE A 273 -18.10 8.36 -4.21
N LYS A 274 -19.03 9.15 -3.65
CA LYS A 274 -20.25 8.62 -3.02
C LYS A 274 -21.06 7.74 -3.98
N ASP A 275 -21.31 8.24 -5.19
CA ASP A 275 -22.09 7.56 -6.23
C ASP A 275 -21.18 6.82 -7.24
N TYR A 276 -20.18 6.10 -6.73
CA TYR A 276 -19.13 5.46 -7.55
C TYR A 276 -19.69 4.51 -8.62
N GLU A 277 -20.79 3.80 -8.35
CA GLU A 277 -21.45 2.93 -9.32
C GLU A 277 -21.90 3.67 -10.58
N VAL A 278 -22.42 4.90 -10.42
CA VAL A 278 -22.85 5.74 -11.54
C VAL A 278 -21.64 6.16 -12.36
N MET A 279 -20.54 6.52 -11.70
CA MET A 279 -19.30 6.90 -12.38
C MET A 279 -18.70 5.72 -13.17
N VAL A 280 -18.65 4.52 -12.57
CA VAL A 280 -18.19 3.30 -13.25
C VAL A 280 -19.07 2.98 -14.46
N LYS A 281 -20.41 3.06 -14.34
CA LYS A 281 -21.34 2.85 -15.46
C LYS A 281 -21.12 3.86 -16.61
N LYS A 282 -20.84 5.13 -16.29
CA LYS A 282 -20.47 6.14 -17.29
C LYS A 282 -19.16 5.77 -18.01
N ALA A 283 -18.15 5.33 -17.28
CA ALA A 283 -16.89 4.85 -17.86
C ALA A 283 -17.10 3.64 -18.78
N ILE A 284 -17.89 2.66 -18.36
CA ILE A 284 -18.23 1.47 -19.17
C ILE A 284 -18.95 1.87 -20.47
N LYS A 285 -19.85 2.86 -20.42
CA LYS A 285 -20.58 3.36 -21.60
C LYS A 285 -19.66 3.96 -22.67
N LEU A 286 -18.51 4.50 -22.29
CA LEU A 286 -17.48 4.97 -23.24
C LEU A 286 -16.82 3.81 -24.00
N ARG A 287 -16.99 2.57 -23.53
CA ARG A 287 -16.39 1.34 -24.06
C ARG A 287 -14.87 1.45 -24.30
N PRO A 288 -14.07 1.98 -23.33
CA PRO A 288 -12.62 1.95 -23.46
C PRO A 288 -12.10 0.53 -23.63
N LYS A 289 -10.93 0.38 -24.24
CA LYS A 289 -10.27 -0.92 -24.31
C LYS A 289 -9.88 -1.41 -22.91
N TYR A 290 -9.43 -0.48 -22.06
CA TYR A 290 -9.04 -0.77 -20.68
C TYR A 290 -9.70 0.17 -19.67
N ILE A 291 -10.10 -0.39 -18.54
CA ILE A 291 -10.41 0.38 -17.32
C ILE A 291 -9.34 0.04 -16.28
N LEU A 292 -8.59 1.05 -15.83
CA LEU A 292 -7.57 0.93 -14.80
C LEU A 292 -8.12 1.47 -13.49
N ILE A 293 -8.36 0.58 -12.52
CA ILE A 293 -8.58 0.96 -11.12
C ILE A 293 -7.24 0.86 -10.41
N ASP A 294 -6.77 1.95 -9.85
CA ASP A 294 -5.45 2.06 -9.23
C ASP A 294 -5.58 2.66 -7.83
N ARG A 295 -4.64 2.34 -6.95
CA ARG A 295 -4.57 2.87 -5.57
C ARG A 295 -5.89 2.74 -4.79
N THR A 296 -6.67 1.67 -5.04
CA THR A 296 -8.02 1.51 -4.46
C THR A 296 -8.01 0.59 -3.25
N MET A 297 -8.71 0.98 -2.19
CA MET A 297 -8.76 0.26 -0.91
C MET A 297 -9.79 -0.87 -0.91
N PHE A 298 -9.32 -2.09 -0.61
CA PHE A 298 -10.11 -3.31 -0.55
C PHE A 298 -9.97 -4.02 0.79
N SER A 299 -11.05 -4.66 1.23
CA SER A 299 -11.03 -5.49 2.43
C SER A 299 -12.05 -6.63 2.35
N VAL A 300 -12.07 -7.50 3.37
CA VAL A 300 -12.97 -8.66 3.44
C VAL A 300 -14.45 -8.29 3.62
N ARG A 301 -14.74 -7.04 3.99
CA ARG A 301 -16.08 -6.46 4.02
C ARG A 301 -16.01 -5.01 3.61
N SER A 302 -17.07 -4.54 2.98
CA SER A 302 -17.18 -3.15 2.60
C SER A 302 -17.51 -2.28 3.81
N ARG A 303 -17.04 -1.05 3.82
CA ARG A 303 -17.36 -0.08 4.87
C ARG A 303 -17.10 1.35 4.43
N ILE A 304 -17.80 2.29 5.07
CA ILE A 304 -17.48 3.71 4.94
C ILE A 304 -16.60 4.07 6.14
N ALA A 305 -15.46 4.67 5.85
CA ALA A 305 -14.48 5.11 6.83
C ALA A 305 -14.13 6.58 6.56
N ILE A 306 -13.26 7.13 7.40
CA ILE A 306 -12.66 8.44 7.17
C ILE A 306 -11.16 8.27 7.03
N GLN A 307 -10.63 8.84 5.95
CA GLN A 307 -9.21 9.02 5.73
C GLN A 307 -8.77 10.35 6.34
N TYR A 308 -7.74 10.32 7.17
CA TYR A 308 -7.11 11.49 7.74
C TYR A 308 -5.81 11.74 6.99
N ALA A 309 -5.64 12.96 6.47
CA ALA A 309 -4.38 13.36 5.88
C ALA A 309 -3.35 13.66 6.98
N ASP A 310 -2.07 13.54 6.63
CA ASP A 310 -0.98 13.98 7.52
C ASP A 310 -1.16 15.48 7.80
N GLU A 311 -1.19 15.88 9.07
CA GLU A 311 -1.33 17.29 9.49
C GLU A 311 -0.25 18.21 8.88
N THR A 312 0.92 17.65 8.52
CA THR A 312 1.99 18.36 7.83
C THR A 312 1.68 18.67 6.36
N ILE A 313 0.78 17.91 5.74
CA ILE A 313 0.32 18.06 4.35
C ILE A 313 -1.01 18.82 4.33
N CYS A 314 -2.00 18.36 5.11
CA CYS A 314 -3.31 18.97 5.25
C CYS A 314 -4.05 18.42 6.48
N THR A 315 -4.69 19.28 7.27
CA THR A 315 -5.51 18.89 8.45
C THR A 315 -6.87 18.29 8.09
N ASN A 316 -7.11 17.98 6.82
CA ASN A 316 -8.43 17.58 6.36
C ASN A 316 -8.64 16.08 6.53
N ALA A 317 -9.86 15.74 6.90
CA ALA A 317 -10.34 14.37 6.92
C ALA A 317 -11.38 14.18 5.81
N TYR A 318 -11.47 13.00 5.18
CA TYR A 318 -12.38 12.75 4.07
C TYR A 318 -13.13 11.44 4.21
N PRO A 319 -14.44 11.40 3.91
CA PRO A 319 -15.15 10.14 3.82
C PRO A 319 -14.59 9.33 2.65
N ILE A 320 -14.34 8.05 2.90
CA ILE A 320 -13.92 7.09 1.89
C ILE A 320 -14.71 5.78 2.01
N LYS A 321 -14.86 5.07 0.90
CA LYS A 321 -15.38 3.70 0.86
C LYS A 321 -14.21 2.73 0.74
N ILE A 322 -14.15 1.77 1.66
CA ILE A 322 -13.34 0.56 1.50
C ILE A 322 -14.25 -0.50 0.88
N PHE A 323 -13.81 -1.08 -0.23
CA PHE A 323 -14.64 -1.99 -1.03
C PHE A 323 -14.39 -3.46 -0.68
N GLU A 324 -15.41 -4.29 -0.88
CA GLU A 324 -15.20 -5.69 -1.22
C GLU A 324 -14.84 -5.80 -2.70
N GLU A 325 -13.92 -6.70 -3.05
CA GLU A 325 -13.53 -6.88 -4.46
C GLU A 325 -14.73 -7.24 -5.34
N THR A 326 -15.66 -8.05 -4.80
CA THR A 326 -16.89 -8.46 -5.49
C THR A 326 -17.77 -7.29 -5.89
N GLU A 327 -17.82 -6.19 -5.12
CA GLU A 327 -18.57 -4.98 -5.47
C GLU A 327 -18.05 -4.39 -6.80
N ILE A 328 -16.73 -4.32 -6.97
CA ILE A 328 -16.12 -3.78 -8.18
C ILE A 328 -16.27 -4.75 -9.36
N LEU A 329 -16.03 -6.05 -9.13
CA LEU A 329 -16.14 -7.07 -10.18
C LEU A 329 -17.56 -7.15 -10.77
N GLN A 330 -18.59 -7.02 -9.94
CA GLN A 330 -19.98 -7.07 -10.39
C GLN A 330 -20.41 -5.84 -11.20
N LEU A 331 -19.72 -4.70 -11.04
CA LEU A 331 -20.02 -3.48 -11.81
C LEU A 331 -19.45 -3.51 -13.22
N MET A 332 -18.44 -4.35 -13.50
CA MET A 332 -17.66 -4.34 -14.73
C MET A 332 -18.33 -5.13 -15.87
N GLU A 333 -19.56 -4.75 -16.21
CA GLU A 333 -20.34 -5.38 -17.28
C GLU A 333 -19.65 -5.26 -18.65
N GLY A 334 -19.43 -6.40 -19.32
CA GLY A 334 -18.76 -6.48 -20.63
C GLY A 334 -17.24 -6.33 -20.56
N TYR A 335 -16.65 -6.47 -19.36
CA TYR A 335 -15.21 -6.50 -19.15
C TYR A 335 -14.83 -7.72 -18.33
N HIS A 336 -13.65 -8.26 -18.61
CA HIS A 336 -13.03 -9.26 -17.75
C HIS A 336 -11.85 -8.65 -17.00
N LEU A 337 -11.62 -9.13 -15.77
CA LEU A 337 -10.42 -8.78 -15.01
C LEU A 337 -9.20 -9.43 -15.67
N LYS A 338 -8.33 -8.61 -16.27
CA LYS A 338 -7.12 -9.07 -16.96
C LYS A 338 -5.99 -9.36 -15.99
N VAL A 339 -5.77 -8.47 -15.02
CA VAL A 339 -4.75 -8.63 -13.98
C VAL A 339 -5.07 -7.81 -12.74
N GLN A 340 -4.63 -8.30 -11.59
CA GLN A 340 -4.71 -7.64 -10.29
C GLN A 340 -3.38 -7.77 -9.55
N PHE A 341 -2.93 -6.70 -8.91
CA PHE A 341 -1.68 -6.66 -8.14
C PHE A 341 -1.76 -5.60 -7.02
N PRO A 342 -0.89 -5.67 -5.98
CA PRO A 342 -0.82 -4.62 -4.95
C PRO A 342 -0.41 -3.26 -5.55
N SER A 343 -0.88 -2.16 -4.95
CA SER A 343 -0.42 -0.82 -5.31
C SER A 343 1.10 -0.71 -5.20
N CYS A 344 1.74 -0.11 -6.21
CA CYS A 344 3.17 0.19 -6.16
C CYS A 344 3.49 1.45 -5.33
N VAL A 345 2.45 2.15 -4.87
CA VAL A 345 2.55 3.46 -4.23
C VAL A 345 2.14 3.40 -2.77
N ASP A 346 0.96 2.86 -2.50
CA ASP A 346 0.36 2.86 -1.17
C ASP A 346 0.54 1.49 -0.52
N GLY A 347 0.85 1.50 0.78
CA GLY A 347 1.00 0.30 1.57
C GLY A 347 -0.33 -0.31 2.00
N ILE A 348 -0.24 -1.31 2.86
CA ILE A 348 -1.41 -1.92 3.52
C ILE A 348 -1.86 -1.00 4.66
N PHE A 349 -3.16 -0.81 4.79
CA PHE A 349 -3.79 -0.10 5.90
C PHE A 349 -4.48 -1.09 6.84
N TYR A 350 -4.81 -0.64 8.06
CA TYR A 350 -5.61 -1.40 9.00
C TYR A 350 -6.68 -0.50 9.60
N VAL A 351 -7.94 -0.97 9.54
CA VAL A 351 -9.09 -0.24 10.09
C VAL A 351 -9.81 -1.17 11.05
N ASP A 352 -9.81 -0.82 12.35
CA ASP A 352 -10.34 -1.64 13.43
C ASP A 352 -9.82 -3.10 13.39
N ARG A 353 -8.51 -3.26 13.19
CA ARG A 353 -7.80 -4.54 13.04
C ARG A 353 -8.11 -5.32 11.76
N GLN A 354 -9.01 -4.81 10.92
CA GLN A 354 -9.26 -5.38 9.61
C GLN A 354 -8.20 -4.89 8.61
N ARG A 355 -7.51 -5.82 7.96
CA ARG A 355 -6.53 -5.53 6.91
C ARG A 355 -7.23 -4.90 5.71
N VAL A 356 -6.69 -3.81 5.22
CA VAL A 356 -7.15 -3.11 4.02
C VAL A 356 -5.98 -3.09 3.03
N ASP A 357 -6.12 -3.86 1.96
CA ASP A 357 -5.13 -3.87 0.89
C ASP A 357 -5.41 -2.72 -0.08
N VAL A 358 -4.37 -2.06 -0.57
CA VAL A 358 -4.50 -1.15 -1.71
C VAL A 358 -4.07 -1.89 -2.97
N LYS A 359 -4.94 -1.92 -3.98
CA LYS A 359 -4.76 -2.75 -5.17
C LYS A 359 -4.91 -1.95 -6.45
N CYS A 360 -4.28 -2.49 -7.49
CA CYS A 360 -4.49 -2.15 -8.88
C CYS A 360 -5.25 -3.28 -9.56
N MET A 361 -6.26 -2.95 -10.37
CA MET A 361 -7.03 -3.87 -11.20
C MET A 361 -7.10 -3.31 -12.62
N ILE A 362 -6.78 -4.14 -13.60
CA ILE A 362 -6.91 -3.81 -15.02
C ILE A 362 -8.02 -4.67 -15.59
N PHE A 363 -9.06 -4.00 -16.09
CA PHE A 363 -10.17 -4.62 -16.80
C PHE A 363 -9.99 -4.41 -18.29
N GLU A 364 -10.22 -5.45 -19.09
CA GLU A 364 -10.16 -5.41 -20.55
C GLU A 364 -11.55 -5.71 -21.13
N LEU A 365 -11.96 -4.92 -22.12
CA LEU A 365 -13.23 -5.07 -22.82
C LEU A 365 -13.29 -6.45 -23.49
N GLU A 366 -14.42 -7.14 -23.34
CA GLU A 366 -14.70 -8.46 -23.95
C GLU A 366 -14.79 -8.45 -25.48
#